data_AF-A0A958LBC8-F1
#
_entry.id   AF-A0A958LBC8-F1
#
_cell.length_a   1.000
_cell.length_b   1.000
_cell.length_c   1.000
_cell.angle_alpha   90.00
_cell.angle_beta   90.00
_cell.angle_gamma   90.00
#
_symmetry.space_group_name_H-M   'P 1'
#
loop_
_entity.id
_entity.type
_entity.pdbx_description
1 polymer ?
#
loop_
_entity_poly.entity_id
_entity_poly.type
_entity_poly.pdbx_seq_one_letter_code
_entity_poly.pdbx_strand_id
1 'polypeptide(L)'
;MLKKITFLNLVTAAWLLFCASASKVSAQTLYFDDQDAGFSTTGSWSYNPSKPGAWNNDHTWSHFDYPGNGDTVGAATWSLGSLVGLYDVKVFFHEHSNRAPDAKYQVTYDSGQNSGDIVVDQRNRSLYSPDFEGFVSLGQYCNPSSVSLSNIVTQGQNPDSTYYGFVVADAVKLERLDDCPPDVPPAPGPVNFGPGVGSDMMTTYLSQQGLFVPHGNVCDLNTEEFIEIGGTGVGFCIERTERAPLTWEEARDVCLSVGKRLPEASEWKFACRHGSSLQNMTNNAEWASNFGFVLTRNTVYEGTFAAAAAGSGDCQRLSYGFIGTAGGNSESSYAFRCLR
;
A
#
# COMPACT_ATOMS: atom_id res chain seq x y z
N MET A 1 -79.33 -29.39 11.36
CA MET A 1 -78.79 -28.05 11.05
C MET A 1 -78.01 -27.62 12.28
N LEU A 2 -76.74 -27.23 12.30
CA LEU A 2 -75.75 -26.84 11.30
C LEU A 2 -74.38 -27.14 11.94
N LYS A 3 -73.45 -27.77 11.22
CA LYS A 3 -72.08 -28.08 11.68
C LYS A 3 -71.30 -26.77 11.86
N LYS A 4 -70.66 -26.55 13.02
CA LYS A 4 -69.69 -25.47 13.23
C LYS A 4 -68.36 -25.85 12.60
N ILE A 5 -67.91 -25.02 11.66
CA ILE A 5 -66.61 -25.10 10.98
C ILE A 5 -65.60 -24.22 11.74
N THR A 6 -64.42 -24.80 11.92
CA THR A 6 -63.18 -24.28 12.51
C THR A 6 -62.59 -23.11 11.71
N PHE A 7 -61.99 -22.13 12.38
CA PHE A 7 -60.92 -21.33 11.78
C PHE A 7 -59.76 -21.18 12.77
N LEU A 8 -58.65 -21.81 12.41
CA LEU A 8 -57.36 -21.77 13.09
C LEU A 8 -56.56 -20.63 12.46
N ASN A 9 -56.25 -19.58 13.23
CA ASN A 9 -55.41 -18.48 12.75
C ASN A 9 -53.93 -18.93 12.75
N LEU A 10 -53.38 -19.16 11.56
CA LEU A 10 -51.93 -19.17 11.34
C LEU A 10 -51.43 -17.71 11.33
N VAL A 11 -50.59 -17.36 12.30
CA VAL A 11 -49.75 -16.15 12.23
C VAL A 11 -48.43 -16.55 11.57
N THR A 12 -48.26 -16.20 10.31
CA THR A 12 -46.98 -16.28 9.60
C THR A 12 -46.05 -15.18 10.11
N ALA A 13 -44.97 -15.56 10.79
CA ALA A 13 -43.86 -14.68 11.10
C ALA A 13 -43.04 -14.44 9.82
N ALA A 14 -43.16 -13.25 9.25
CA ALA A 14 -42.29 -12.78 8.18
C ALA A 14 -40.92 -12.42 8.78
N TRP A 15 -39.92 -13.25 8.49
CA TRP A 15 -38.51 -12.90 8.69
C TRP A 15 -38.13 -11.80 7.69
N LEU A 16 -38.10 -10.56 8.15
CA LEU A 16 -37.47 -9.45 7.44
C LEU A 16 -35.96 -9.66 7.51
N LEU A 17 -35.40 -10.25 6.46
CA LEU A 17 -33.97 -10.23 6.19
C LEU A 17 -33.59 -8.79 5.84
N PHE A 18 -33.02 -8.06 6.80
CA PHE A 18 -32.33 -6.80 6.51
C PHE A 18 -31.05 -7.15 5.74
N CYS A 19 -31.12 -7.20 4.41
CA CYS A 19 -29.94 -7.01 3.60
C CYS A 19 -29.50 -5.55 3.82
N ALA A 20 -28.52 -5.35 4.70
CA ALA A 20 -27.77 -4.10 4.75
C ALA A 20 -27.18 -3.88 3.35
N SER A 21 -27.81 -2.99 2.60
CA SER A 21 -27.27 -2.55 1.33
C SER A 21 -26.03 -1.73 1.67
N ALA A 22 -24.84 -2.23 1.33
CA ALA A 22 -23.62 -1.43 1.37
C ALA A 22 -23.88 -0.18 0.52
N SER A 23 -24.13 0.93 1.20
CA SER A 23 -24.42 2.19 0.54
C SER A 23 -23.11 2.63 -0.09
N LYS A 24 -23.07 2.70 -1.42
CA LYS A 24 -21.91 3.18 -2.16
C LYS A 24 -21.57 4.57 -1.62
N VAL A 25 -20.47 4.68 -0.88
CA VAL A 25 -19.98 5.96 -0.38
C VAL A 25 -19.78 6.89 -1.57
N SER A 26 -20.36 8.09 -1.50
CA SER A 26 -20.14 9.12 -2.53
C SER A 26 -18.66 9.50 -2.52
N ALA A 27 -18.01 9.46 -3.69
CA ALA A 27 -16.66 9.98 -3.86
C ALA A 27 -16.67 11.46 -3.46
N GLN A 28 -15.95 11.79 -2.40
CA GLN A 28 -15.74 13.16 -1.95
C GLN A 28 -14.32 13.55 -2.32
N THR A 29 -14.19 14.62 -3.11
CA THR A 29 -12.89 15.18 -3.47
C THR A 29 -12.70 16.51 -2.74
N LEU A 30 -11.57 16.68 -2.06
CA LEU A 30 -11.19 17.91 -1.36
C LEU A 30 -9.85 18.40 -1.90
N TYR A 31 -9.68 19.72 -1.96
CA TYR A 31 -8.44 20.38 -2.38
C TYR A 31 -7.99 21.33 -1.27
N PHE A 32 -6.69 21.37 -1.02
CA PHE A 32 -6.04 22.27 -0.08
C PHE A 32 -4.85 22.91 -0.79
N ASP A 33 -4.89 24.21 -0.95
CA ASP A 33 -3.92 25.00 -1.70
C ASP A 33 -2.87 25.65 -0.79
N ASP A 34 -1.75 26.10 -1.34
CA ASP A 34 -0.66 26.75 -0.61
C ASP A 34 -1.00 28.19 -0.13
N GLN A 35 -2.20 28.70 -0.44
CA GLN A 35 -2.71 29.97 0.10
C GLN A 35 -4.00 29.81 0.92
N ASP A 36 -4.46 28.57 1.12
CA ASP A 36 -5.64 28.31 1.94
C ASP A 36 -5.36 28.51 3.43
N ALA A 37 -6.41 28.78 4.20
CA ALA A 37 -6.30 29.03 5.65
C ALA A 37 -5.69 27.88 6.46
N GLY A 38 -5.67 26.66 5.91
CA GLY A 38 -5.04 25.48 6.52
C GLY A 38 -3.55 25.33 6.18
N PHE A 39 -3.02 26.14 5.27
CA PHE A 39 -1.62 26.11 4.88
C PHE A 39 -0.75 26.98 5.78
N SER A 40 0.44 26.49 6.09
CA SER A 40 1.44 27.24 6.87
C SER A 40 2.85 26.80 6.51
N THR A 41 3.82 27.67 6.75
CA THR A 41 5.23 27.37 6.56
C THR A 41 6.05 27.68 7.80
N THR A 42 7.13 26.94 7.97
CA THR A 42 8.22 27.24 8.91
C THR A 42 9.52 27.33 8.12
N GLY A 43 10.45 28.16 8.59
CA GLY A 43 11.67 28.45 7.86
C GLY A 43 11.46 29.35 6.63
N SER A 44 12.42 29.35 5.71
CA SER A 44 12.46 30.29 4.58
C SER A 44 11.68 29.77 3.37
N TRP A 45 10.39 30.09 3.30
CA TRP A 45 9.56 29.83 2.11
C TRP A 45 9.22 31.12 1.38
N SER A 46 9.26 31.07 0.05
CA SER A 46 8.91 32.17 -0.84
C SER A 46 7.66 31.83 -1.64
N TYR A 47 6.80 32.81 -1.87
CA TYR A 47 5.57 32.66 -2.63
C TYR A 47 5.70 33.32 -4.00
N ASN A 48 5.14 32.67 -5.02
CA ASN A 48 5.02 33.20 -6.37
C ASN A 48 3.53 33.22 -6.81
N PRO A 49 2.87 34.39 -6.80
CA PRO A 49 1.44 34.52 -7.14
C PRO A 49 1.12 34.37 -8.63
N SER A 50 2.10 34.07 -9.48
CA SER A 50 1.93 34.05 -10.93
C SER A 50 2.87 33.04 -11.58
N LYS A 51 2.62 31.76 -11.31
CA LYS A 51 3.30 30.63 -11.92
C LYS A 51 2.35 29.80 -12.80
N PRO A 52 2.30 30.08 -14.12
CA PRO A 52 1.59 29.21 -15.06
C PRO A 52 2.05 27.75 -14.95
N GLY A 53 1.09 26.83 -14.91
CA GLY A 53 1.33 25.39 -14.80
C GLY A 53 1.46 24.86 -13.37
N ALA A 54 1.47 25.75 -12.38
CA ALA A 54 1.23 25.40 -10.98
C ALA A 54 -0.29 25.27 -10.72
N TRP A 55 -0.70 24.64 -9.62
CA TRP A 55 -2.12 24.61 -9.27
C TRP A 55 -2.56 26.05 -8.98
N ASN A 56 -3.77 26.43 -9.41
CA ASN A 56 -4.27 27.81 -9.35
C ASN A 56 -3.38 28.91 -9.97
N ASN A 57 -2.31 28.55 -10.69
CA ASN A 57 -1.28 29.42 -11.24
C ASN A 57 -0.44 30.18 -10.20
N ASP A 58 -0.23 29.60 -9.02
CA ASP A 58 0.69 30.08 -8.01
C ASP A 58 1.39 28.91 -7.30
N HIS A 59 2.44 29.20 -6.54
CA HIS A 59 3.03 28.21 -5.65
C HIS A 59 3.90 28.84 -4.58
N THR A 60 4.22 28.02 -3.59
CA THR A 60 5.17 28.32 -2.53
C THR A 60 6.38 27.41 -2.71
N TRP A 61 7.57 27.94 -2.53
CA TRP A 61 8.80 27.21 -2.77
C TRP A 61 9.85 27.53 -1.72
N SER A 62 10.70 26.56 -1.46
CA SER A 62 11.88 26.70 -0.62
C SER A 62 13.08 26.15 -1.35
N HIS A 63 14.23 26.67 -0.98
CA HIS A 63 15.50 25.96 -1.10
C HIS A 63 16.01 25.75 0.32
N PHE A 64 16.86 24.74 0.51
CA PHE A 64 17.66 24.62 1.71
C PHE A 64 19.11 24.52 1.28
N ASP A 65 19.87 25.57 1.59
CA ASP A 65 21.32 25.54 1.50
C ASP A 65 21.92 24.54 2.50
N TYR A 66 23.08 23.98 2.15
CA TYR A 66 23.88 23.18 3.10
C TYR A 66 23.90 23.85 4.50
N PRO A 67 23.85 23.10 5.61
CA PRO A 67 23.92 23.68 6.95
C PRO A 67 25.15 24.59 7.09
N GLY A 68 24.92 25.90 7.19
CA GLY A 68 25.97 26.92 7.29
C GLY A 68 25.68 28.27 6.62
N ASN A 69 24.69 28.37 5.73
CA ASN A 69 24.44 29.61 4.96
C ASN A 69 23.27 30.48 5.47
N GLY A 70 22.76 30.20 6.67
CA GLY A 70 21.68 30.98 7.30
C GLY A 70 20.25 30.51 6.97
N ASP A 71 20.11 29.51 6.10
CA ASP A 71 18.82 28.84 5.88
C ASP A 71 18.42 28.01 7.10
N THR A 72 17.16 28.19 7.52
CA THR A 72 16.56 27.44 8.61
C THR A 72 15.81 26.25 8.06
N VAL A 73 16.03 25.09 8.69
CA VAL A 73 15.19 23.91 8.50
C VAL A 73 13.73 24.31 8.67
N GLY A 74 12.91 23.89 7.71
CA GLY A 74 11.54 24.35 7.56
C GLY A 74 10.66 23.32 6.90
N ALA A 75 9.35 23.53 7.00
CA ALA A 75 8.35 22.69 6.39
C ALA A 75 7.15 23.51 5.93
N ALA A 76 6.53 23.08 4.83
CA ALA A 76 5.19 23.51 4.42
C ALA A 76 4.18 22.48 4.93
N THR A 77 3.07 22.93 5.51
CA THR A 77 2.07 22.05 6.14
C THR A 77 0.66 22.46 5.74
N TRP A 78 -0.12 21.50 5.25
CA TRP A 78 -1.55 21.61 5.03
C TRP A 78 -2.29 20.92 6.17
N SER A 79 -3.09 21.68 6.91
CA SER A 79 -4.02 21.16 7.91
C SER A 79 -5.35 20.78 7.24
N LEU A 80 -5.72 19.50 7.32
CA LEU A 80 -6.86 18.95 6.57
C LEU A 80 -8.18 19.00 7.36
N GLY A 81 -8.11 19.38 8.63
CA GLY A 81 -9.25 19.35 9.55
C GLY A 81 -9.56 17.95 10.06
N SER A 82 -10.77 17.76 10.59
CA SER A 82 -11.24 16.46 11.08
C SER A 82 -11.97 15.72 9.97
N LEU A 83 -11.27 14.78 9.33
CA LEU A 83 -11.83 13.92 8.30
C LEU A 83 -12.16 12.55 8.86
N VAL A 84 -13.22 11.94 8.34
CA VAL A 84 -13.62 10.57 8.65
C VAL A 84 -13.64 9.73 7.38
N GLY A 85 -12.98 8.57 7.41
CA GLY A 85 -12.92 7.61 6.31
C GLY A 85 -11.51 7.40 5.74
N LEU A 86 -11.43 6.50 4.77
CA LEU A 86 -10.22 6.19 4.02
C LEU A 86 -10.10 7.12 2.80
N TYR A 87 -8.95 7.76 2.65
CA TYR A 87 -8.67 8.70 1.55
C TYR A 87 -7.37 8.34 0.85
N ASP A 88 -7.35 8.44 -0.48
CA ASP A 88 -6.10 8.59 -1.23
C ASP A 88 -5.63 10.04 -1.08
N VAL A 89 -4.44 10.22 -0.50
CA VAL A 89 -3.82 11.52 -0.28
C VAL A 89 -2.86 11.77 -1.42
N LYS A 90 -3.11 12.82 -2.21
CA LYS A 90 -2.30 13.16 -3.38
C LYS A 90 -1.74 14.57 -3.28
N VAL A 91 -0.61 14.82 -3.93
CA VAL A 91 0.04 16.13 -3.99
C VAL A 91 0.25 16.58 -5.42
N PHE A 92 0.22 17.89 -5.63
CA PHE A 92 0.62 18.54 -6.86
C PHE A 92 1.82 19.44 -6.58
N PHE A 93 2.63 19.62 -7.61
CA PHE A 93 3.73 20.56 -7.63
C PHE A 93 4.03 20.95 -9.09
N HIS A 94 4.54 22.17 -9.26
CA HIS A 94 5.07 22.62 -10.54
C HIS A 94 6.44 21.96 -10.83
N GLU A 95 6.44 21.03 -11.79
CA GLU A 95 7.65 20.33 -12.24
C GLU A 95 8.66 21.26 -12.94
N HIS A 96 9.95 20.98 -12.75
CA HIS A 96 11.05 21.61 -13.48
C HIS A 96 12.34 20.82 -13.25
N SER A 97 13.30 20.90 -14.16
CA SER A 97 14.61 20.25 -14.01
C SER A 97 15.41 20.70 -12.78
N ASN A 98 15.04 21.82 -12.16
CA ASN A 98 15.70 22.39 -10.99
C ASN A 98 15.01 22.07 -9.67
N ARG A 99 14.03 21.15 -9.69
CA ARG A 99 13.36 20.67 -8.49
C ARG A 99 14.15 19.57 -7.79
N ALA A 100 13.85 19.38 -6.51
CA ALA A 100 14.41 18.32 -5.69
C ALA A 100 13.97 16.94 -6.21
N PRO A 101 14.91 16.00 -6.43
CA PRO A 101 14.58 14.61 -6.74
C PRO A 101 14.11 13.80 -5.53
N ASP A 102 14.35 14.31 -4.33
CA ASP A 102 14.12 13.64 -3.06
C ASP A 102 13.30 14.51 -2.10
N ALA A 103 12.25 15.18 -2.61
CA ALA A 103 11.34 15.95 -1.76
C ALA A 103 10.60 15.02 -0.80
N LYS A 104 10.59 15.36 0.50
CA LYS A 104 10.09 14.48 1.56
C LYS A 104 8.74 14.94 2.10
N TYR A 105 7.72 14.13 1.86
CA TYR A 105 6.38 14.32 2.39
C TYR A 105 6.12 13.40 3.58
N GLN A 106 5.25 13.84 4.48
CA GLN A 106 4.68 13.01 5.53
C GLN A 106 3.19 13.28 5.66
N VAL A 107 2.41 12.24 5.93
CA VAL A 107 0.98 12.33 6.23
C VAL A 107 0.78 11.99 7.71
N THR A 108 0.07 12.86 8.42
CA THR A 108 -0.44 12.55 9.76
C THR A 108 -1.88 12.07 9.65
N TYR A 109 -2.19 10.95 10.30
CA TYR A 109 -3.46 10.23 10.15
C TYR A 109 -3.85 9.52 11.46
N ASP A 110 -5.06 8.97 11.54
CA ASP A 110 -5.59 8.23 12.71
C ASP A 110 -5.10 8.72 14.09
N SER A 111 -5.63 9.86 14.53
CA SER A 111 -5.31 10.43 15.85
C SER A 111 -3.81 10.64 16.13
N GLY A 112 -3.00 10.90 15.09
CA GLY A 112 -1.62 11.37 15.21
C GLY A 112 -0.53 10.38 14.76
N GLN A 113 -0.89 9.28 14.09
CA GLN A 113 0.07 8.44 13.38
C GLN A 113 0.78 9.22 12.27
N ASN A 114 1.99 8.79 11.88
CA ASN A 114 2.79 9.43 10.84
C ASN A 114 3.29 8.39 9.84
N SER A 115 3.22 8.70 8.55
CA SER A 115 3.61 7.82 7.45
C SER A 115 5.12 7.51 7.35
N GLY A 116 5.97 8.28 8.05
CA GLY A 116 7.38 8.40 7.71
C GLY A 116 7.62 9.19 6.42
N ASP A 117 8.89 9.32 6.03
CA ASP A 117 9.30 10.07 4.84
C ASP A 117 8.86 9.34 3.56
N ILE A 118 8.01 9.99 2.77
CA ILE A 118 7.62 9.59 1.42
C ILE A 118 8.42 10.46 0.45
N VAL A 119 9.28 9.83 -0.35
CA VAL A 119 10.22 10.52 -1.24
C VAL A 119 9.60 10.69 -2.63
N VAL A 120 9.53 11.94 -3.09
CA VAL A 120 8.94 12.31 -4.38
C VAL A 120 9.95 13.09 -5.22
N ASP A 121 10.12 12.68 -6.48
CA ASP A 121 10.92 13.43 -7.46
C ASP A 121 10.07 14.53 -8.10
N GLN A 122 10.31 15.77 -7.68
CA GLN A 122 9.55 16.92 -8.17
C GLN A 122 9.98 17.40 -9.56
N ARG A 123 10.97 16.76 -10.21
CA ARG A 123 11.44 17.17 -11.53
C ARG A 123 10.57 16.65 -12.66
N ASN A 124 9.88 15.54 -12.41
CA ASN A 124 9.08 14.87 -13.42
C ASN A 124 7.88 14.18 -12.80
N ARG A 125 6.72 14.82 -12.95
CA ARG A 125 5.46 14.32 -12.41
C ARG A 125 4.91 13.13 -13.20
N SER A 126 5.26 13.02 -14.48
CA SER A 126 4.82 11.93 -15.36
C SER A 126 5.37 10.56 -14.96
N LEU A 127 6.36 10.50 -14.06
CA LEU A 127 6.83 9.23 -13.47
C LEU A 127 5.80 8.58 -12.53
N TYR A 128 4.80 9.34 -12.06
CA TYR A 128 3.96 8.93 -10.93
C TYR A 128 2.48 8.82 -11.22
N SER A 129 1.96 9.41 -12.30
CA SER A 129 0.50 9.46 -12.51
C SER A 129 0.10 9.35 -13.99
N PRO A 130 -0.83 8.45 -14.34
CA PRO A 130 -1.53 8.43 -15.62
C PRO A 130 -2.75 9.38 -15.67
N ASP A 131 -3.07 10.08 -14.57
CA ASP A 131 -4.27 10.91 -14.47
C ASP A 131 -4.08 12.28 -15.15
N PHE A 132 -5.14 12.76 -15.82
CA PHE A 132 -5.12 14.00 -16.61
C PHE A 132 -4.84 15.28 -15.79
N GLU A 133 -5.03 15.23 -14.46
CA GLU A 133 -4.81 16.36 -13.54
C GLU A 133 -3.37 16.45 -13.00
N GLY A 134 -2.59 15.36 -13.09
CA GLY A 134 -1.18 15.36 -12.69
C GLY A 134 -0.90 15.27 -11.19
N PHE A 135 -1.85 14.92 -10.32
CA PHE A 135 -1.54 14.68 -8.90
C PHE A 135 -0.78 13.38 -8.67
N VAL A 136 0.16 13.39 -7.73
CA VAL A 136 0.98 12.24 -7.29
C VAL A 136 0.42 11.67 -6.00
N SER A 137 0.07 10.38 -5.97
CA SER A 137 -0.39 9.72 -4.73
C SER A 137 0.77 9.55 -3.75
N LEU A 138 0.52 9.92 -2.49
CA LEU A 138 1.37 9.63 -1.34
C LEU A 138 0.97 8.30 -0.67
N GLY A 139 -0.25 7.84 -0.89
CA GLY A 139 -0.80 6.63 -0.29
C GLY A 139 -2.22 6.81 0.23
N GLN A 140 -2.81 5.72 0.73
CA GLN A 140 -4.15 5.70 1.30
C GLN A 140 -4.06 5.76 2.82
N TYR A 141 -4.79 6.70 3.43
CA TYR A 141 -4.72 6.96 4.87
C TYR A 141 -6.11 7.10 5.48
N CYS A 142 -6.22 6.61 6.71
CA CYS A 142 -7.44 6.72 7.48
C CYS A 142 -7.47 7.99 8.31
N ASN A 143 -8.56 8.74 8.19
CA ASN A 143 -8.78 9.99 8.92
C ASN A 143 -7.57 10.96 8.86
N PRO A 144 -7.02 11.26 7.66
CA PRO A 144 -5.83 12.09 7.55
C PRO A 144 -6.10 13.50 8.09
N SER A 145 -5.16 14.03 8.87
CA SER A 145 -5.28 15.32 9.56
C SER A 145 -4.32 16.39 9.05
N SER A 146 -3.16 16.00 8.52
CA SER A 146 -2.22 16.95 7.91
C SER A 146 -1.28 16.29 6.91
N VAL A 147 -0.81 17.08 5.94
CA VAL A 147 0.33 16.73 5.08
C VAL A 147 1.43 17.75 5.35
N SER A 148 2.67 17.29 5.49
CA SER A 148 3.84 18.16 5.62
C SER A 148 4.90 17.83 4.58
N LEU A 149 5.55 18.86 4.05
CA LEU A 149 6.66 18.79 3.11
C LEU A 149 7.89 19.45 3.72
N SER A 150 8.98 18.69 3.88
CA SER A 150 10.25 19.21 4.37
C SER A 150 10.97 20.02 3.29
N ASN A 151 11.61 21.12 3.68
CA ASN A 151 12.53 21.83 2.79
C ASN A 151 13.93 21.21 2.73
N ILE A 152 14.22 20.18 3.55
CA ILE A 152 15.51 19.50 3.54
C ILE A 152 15.61 18.58 2.33
N VAL A 153 16.62 18.82 1.51
CA VAL A 153 16.96 18.05 0.31
C VAL A 153 18.38 17.54 0.44
N THR A 154 18.63 16.28 0.07
CA THR A 154 19.95 15.65 0.21
C THR A 154 20.57 15.25 -1.12
N GLN A 155 19.80 15.26 -2.21
CA GLN A 155 20.23 14.85 -3.54
C GLN A 155 19.83 15.87 -4.61
N GLY A 156 20.50 15.78 -5.77
CA GLY A 156 20.20 16.61 -6.93
C GLY A 156 20.72 18.03 -6.80
N GLN A 157 21.84 18.31 -7.46
CA GLN A 157 22.27 19.69 -7.67
C GLN A 157 21.29 20.38 -8.62
N ASN A 158 20.90 21.59 -8.25
CA ASN A 158 20.10 22.42 -9.12
C ASN A 158 20.98 22.89 -10.30
N PRO A 159 20.62 22.63 -11.57
CA PRO A 159 21.42 23.09 -12.71
C PRO A 159 21.41 24.62 -12.88
N ASP A 160 20.44 25.31 -12.29
CA ASP A 160 20.22 26.76 -12.41
C ASP A 160 20.79 27.55 -11.22
N SER A 161 21.32 26.89 -10.19
CA SER A 161 21.86 27.56 -8.99
C SER A 161 22.93 26.73 -8.28
N THR A 162 23.55 27.28 -7.24
CA THR A 162 24.52 26.54 -6.40
C THR A 162 23.86 25.68 -5.32
N TYR A 163 22.52 25.64 -5.29
CA TYR A 163 21.74 24.96 -4.26
C TYR A 163 21.45 23.50 -4.62
N TYR A 164 21.03 22.71 -3.63
CA TYR A 164 20.23 21.52 -3.93
C TYR A 164 18.89 21.93 -4.58
N GLY A 165 18.25 21.00 -5.28
CA GLY A 165 17.01 21.27 -6.02
C GLY A 165 15.94 21.99 -5.17
N PHE A 166 15.14 22.84 -5.79
CA PHE A 166 14.03 23.53 -5.13
C PHE A 166 12.94 22.55 -4.73
N VAL A 167 12.35 22.76 -3.54
CA VAL A 167 11.12 22.08 -3.11
C VAL A 167 9.94 23.01 -3.32
N VAL A 168 8.89 22.51 -3.94
CA VAL A 168 7.64 23.24 -4.22
C VAL A 168 6.49 22.66 -3.41
N ALA A 169 5.82 23.52 -2.67
CA ALA A 169 4.53 23.29 -2.04
C ALA A 169 3.45 24.01 -2.86
N ASP A 170 2.47 23.26 -3.34
CA ASP A 170 1.44 23.77 -4.25
C ASP A 170 0.07 23.30 -3.72
N ALA A 171 -0.40 22.11 -4.08
CA ALA A 171 -1.70 21.61 -3.61
C ALA A 171 -1.67 20.18 -3.07
N VAL A 172 -2.61 19.90 -2.17
CA VAL A 172 -2.99 18.56 -1.71
C VAL A 172 -4.42 18.27 -2.19
N LYS A 173 -4.63 17.08 -2.73
CA LYS A 173 -5.95 16.55 -3.10
C LYS A 173 -6.24 15.32 -2.26
N LEU A 174 -7.46 15.25 -1.72
CA LEU A 174 -7.96 14.05 -1.05
C LEU A 174 -9.10 13.46 -1.88
N GLU A 175 -9.01 12.17 -2.17
CA GLU A 175 -10.10 11.42 -2.79
C GLU A 175 -10.60 10.39 -1.78
N ARG A 176 -11.83 10.56 -1.32
CA ARG A 176 -12.46 9.60 -0.42
C ARG A 176 -12.71 8.30 -1.17
N LEU A 177 -12.18 7.21 -0.62
CA LEU A 177 -12.32 5.87 -1.16
C LEU A 177 -13.44 5.11 -0.46
N ASP A 178 -13.42 5.11 0.88
CA ASP A 178 -14.38 4.33 1.69
C ASP A 178 -14.46 4.83 3.15
N ASP A 179 -15.18 4.10 4.01
CA ASP A 179 -15.01 4.14 5.46
C ASP A 179 -13.66 3.52 5.85
N CYS A 180 -13.13 3.92 7.02
CA CYS A 180 -11.95 3.26 7.56
C CYS A 180 -12.25 1.81 7.89
N PRO A 181 -11.31 0.87 7.59
CA PRO A 181 -11.43 -0.47 8.13
C PRO A 181 -11.50 -0.37 9.67
N PRO A 182 -12.27 -1.25 10.33
CA PRO A 182 -12.43 -1.20 11.78
C PRO A 182 -11.06 -1.21 12.48
N ASP A 183 -10.88 -0.29 13.43
CA ASP A 183 -9.64 -0.08 14.18
C ASP A 183 -9.07 -1.41 14.71
N VAL A 184 -8.05 -1.91 14.03
CA VAL A 184 -7.11 -2.86 14.63
C VAL A 184 -6.03 -1.99 15.25
N PRO A 185 -5.77 -2.08 16.57
CA PRO A 185 -4.78 -1.22 17.22
C PRO A 185 -3.45 -1.28 16.49
N PRO A 186 -2.76 -0.13 16.34
CA PRO A 186 -1.54 -0.07 15.53
C PRO A 186 -0.47 -0.97 16.14
N ALA A 187 -0.04 -1.95 15.34
CA ALA A 187 1.12 -2.77 15.66
C ALA A 187 2.37 -1.87 15.78
N PRO A 188 3.39 -2.30 16.56
CA PRO A 188 4.68 -1.61 16.62
C PRO A 188 5.20 -1.38 15.18
N GLY A 189 5.69 -0.17 14.92
CA GLY A 189 6.03 0.30 13.57
C GLY A 189 6.93 -0.63 12.75
N PRO A 190 7.04 -0.39 11.43
CA PRO A 190 7.68 -1.29 10.48
C PRO A 190 9.10 -1.66 10.93
N VAL A 191 9.33 -2.95 11.11
CA VAL A 191 10.67 -3.49 11.31
C VAL A 191 11.40 -3.34 9.99
N ASN A 192 12.44 -2.49 9.98
CA ASN A 192 13.32 -2.32 8.83
C ASN A 192 14.09 -3.64 8.60
N PHE A 193 13.57 -4.52 7.75
CA PHE A 193 14.32 -5.65 7.23
C PHE A 193 15.39 -5.09 6.31
N GLY A 194 16.65 -5.09 6.77
CA GLY A 194 17.78 -4.57 6.01
C GLY A 194 17.95 -5.20 4.61
N PRO A 195 18.83 -4.65 3.75
CA PRO A 195 18.96 -4.98 2.32
C PRO A 195 19.63 -6.34 2.06
N GLY A 196 19.11 -7.42 2.67
CA GLY A 196 19.76 -8.73 2.73
C GLY A 196 19.07 -9.85 1.96
N VAL A 197 17.80 -9.73 1.57
CA VAL A 197 17.09 -10.75 0.77
C VAL A 197 15.99 -10.10 -0.06
N GLY A 198 16.18 -10.11 -1.38
CA GLY A 198 15.17 -9.89 -2.43
C GLY A 198 13.99 -8.97 -2.11
N SER A 199 14.21 -7.66 -2.06
CA SER A 199 13.10 -6.70 -2.25
C SER A 199 13.11 -6.29 -3.72
N ASP A 200 12.19 -6.82 -4.51
CA ASP A 200 11.91 -6.25 -5.83
C ASP A 200 10.97 -5.05 -5.70
N MET A 201 10.76 -4.31 -6.80
CA MET A 201 9.88 -3.13 -6.81
C MET A 201 8.47 -3.45 -6.29
N MET A 202 8.01 -4.68 -6.50
CA MET A 202 6.68 -5.14 -6.10
C MET A 202 6.60 -5.44 -4.61
N THR A 203 7.65 -6.01 -4.02
CA THR A 203 7.78 -6.23 -2.58
C THR A 203 7.76 -4.89 -1.84
N THR A 204 8.45 -3.88 -2.37
CA THR A 204 8.41 -2.51 -1.83
C THR A 204 7.00 -1.92 -1.90
N TYR A 205 6.32 -2.04 -3.05
CA TYR A 205 4.93 -1.58 -3.22
C TYR A 205 3.99 -2.24 -2.21
N LEU A 206 4.04 -3.58 -2.08
CA LEU A 206 3.24 -4.36 -1.13
C LEU A 206 3.52 -3.98 0.33
N SER A 207 4.78 -3.69 0.67
CA SER A 207 5.18 -3.19 1.99
C SER A 207 4.61 -1.81 2.29
N GLN A 208 4.60 -0.91 1.32
CA GLN A 208 3.95 0.40 1.44
C GLN A 208 2.42 0.28 1.62
N GLN A 209 1.80 -0.78 1.09
CA GLN A 209 0.40 -1.10 1.35
C GLN A 209 0.15 -1.75 2.72
N GLY A 210 1.19 -1.94 3.55
CA GLY A 210 1.08 -2.57 4.87
C GLY A 210 0.77 -4.07 4.83
N LEU A 211 0.84 -4.73 3.67
CA LEU A 211 0.44 -6.12 3.51
C LEU A 211 1.37 -7.12 4.20
N PHE A 212 2.58 -6.69 4.60
CA PHE A 212 3.51 -7.51 5.37
C PHE A 212 3.40 -7.31 6.88
N VAL A 213 2.47 -6.48 7.35
CA VAL A 213 2.33 -6.15 8.77
C VAL A 213 1.39 -7.14 9.44
N PRO A 214 1.86 -7.94 10.43
CA PRO A 214 0.98 -8.80 11.21
C PRO A 214 -0.12 -7.99 11.91
N HIS A 215 -1.34 -8.52 11.91
CA HIS A 215 -2.53 -7.83 12.39
C HIS A 215 -3.34 -8.72 13.35
N GLY A 216 -4.34 -8.14 14.02
CA GLY A 216 -5.32 -8.92 14.81
C GLY A 216 -6.20 -9.82 13.94
N ASN A 217 -7.03 -10.68 14.54
CA ASN A 217 -7.90 -11.56 13.74
C ASN A 217 -9.02 -10.78 13.05
N VAL A 218 -8.76 -10.39 11.80
CA VAL A 218 -9.73 -9.73 10.89
C VAL A 218 -10.14 -10.63 9.73
N CYS A 219 -9.88 -11.94 9.84
CA CYS A 219 -10.05 -12.88 8.73
C CYS A 219 -11.50 -13.01 8.31
N ASP A 220 -11.73 -13.17 7.02
CA ASP A 220 -13.02 -13.65 6.53
C ASP A 220 -13.24 -15.07 7.04
N LEU A 221 -14.19 -15.22 7.97
CA LEU A 221 -14.49 -16.47 8.65
C LEU A 221 -14.87 -17.62 7.70
N ASN A 222 -15.27 -17.30 6.46
CA ASN A 222 -15.64 -18.29 5.46
C ASN A 222 -14.48 -18.74 4.59
N THR A 223 -13.54 -17.85 4.29
CA THR A 223 -12.50 -18.07 3.27
C THR A 223 -11.09 -18.13 3.83
N GLU A 224 -10.87 -17.64 5.05
CA GLU A 224 -9.55 -17.47 5.65
C GLU A 224 -9.43 -18.16 7.02
N GLU A 225 -8.20 -18.45 7.40
CA GLU A 225 -7.82 -18.83 8.76
C GLU A 225 -6.81 -17.82 9.32
N PHE A 226 -7.02 -17.44 10.57
CA PHE A 226 -6.07 -16.62 11.31
C PHE A 226 -4.96 -17.48 11.86
N ILE A 227 -3.73 -17.16 11.48
CA ILE A 227 -2.54 -17.84 11.97
C ILE A 227 -1.84 -16.92 12.97
N GLU A 228 -2.06 -17.19 14.25
CA GLU A 228 -1.51 -16.39 15.33
C GLU A 228 -0.01 -16.64 15.53
N ILE A 229 0.77 -15.57 15.67
CA ILE A 229 2.21 -15.61 15.92
C ILE A 229 2.45 -15.35 17.40
N GLY A 230 3.04 -16.34 18.08
CA GLY A 230 3.57 -16.16 19.44
C GLY A 230 2.53 -15.99 20.55
N GLY A 231 1.23 -16.22 20.27
CA GLY A 231 0.17 -16.12 21.29
C GLY A 231 -0.15 -14.69 21.72
N THR A 232 0.17 -13.71 20.87
CA THR A 232 0.09 -12.27 21.17
C THR A 232 -1.22 -11.62 20.71
N GLY A 233 -2.13 -12.39 20.11
CA GLY A 233 -3.31 -11.87 19.40
C GLY A 233 -2.99 -11.26 18.03
N VAL A 234 -1.73 -11.35 17.57
CA VAL A 234 -1.26 -10.82 16.29
C VAL A 234 -0.83 -11.97 15.39
N GLY A 235 -1.14 -11.88 14.09
CA GLY A 235 -0.93 -12.95 13.13
C GLY A 235 -1.19 -12.47 11.70
N PHE A 236 -1.59 -13.39 10.83
CA PHE A 236 -1.96 -13.08 9.45
C PHE A 236 -3.16 -13.94 9.03
N CYS A 237 -3.91 -13.47 8.03
CA CYS A 237 -5.03 -14.19 7.43
C CYS A 237 -4.59 -14.84 6.13
N ILE A 238 -4.64 -16.17 6.09
CA ILE A 238 -4.33 -16.94 4.88
C ILE A 238 -5.57 -17.69 4.39
N GLU A 239 -5.73 -17.78 3.08
CA GLU A 239 -6.86 -18.50 2.46
C GLU A 239 -6.86 -20.00 2.79
N ARG A 240 -8.03 -20.53 3.17
CA ARG A 240 -8.21 -21.95 3.55
C ARG A 240 -8.07 -22.91 2.39
N THR A 241 -8.34 -22.45 1.18
CA THR A 241 -8.31 -23.28 -0.03
C THR A 241 -7.28 -22.73 -1.02
N GLU A 242 -6.48 -23.62 -1.60
CA GLU A 242 -5.57 -23.29 -2.70
C GLU A 242 -6.36 -22.81 -3.92
N ARG A 243 -5.84 -21.78 -4.58
CA ARG A 243 -6.31 -21.32 -5.88
C ARG A 243 -5.72 -22.18 -6.98
N ALA A 244 -6.37 -22.16 -8.14
CA ALA A 244 -5.93 -22.92 -9.31
C ALA A 244 -4.50 -22.52 -9.73
N PRO A 245 -3.71 -23.45 -10.28
CA PRO A 245 -2.34 -23.14 -10.68
C PRO A 245 -2.25 -22.03 -11.74
N LEU A 246 -1.35 -21.07 -11.53
CA LEU A 246 -1.03 -19.97 -12.44
C LEU A 246 0.49 -19.75 -12.50
N THR A 247 0.96 -18.98 -13.49
CA THR A 247 2.34 -18.47 -13.44
C THR A 247 2.52 -17.56 -12.23
N TRP A 248 3.76 -17.31 -11.84
CA TRP A 248 4.05 -16.58 -10.60
C TRP A 248 3.53 -15.13 -10.63
N GLU A 249 3.72 -14.45 -11.75
CA GLU A 249 3.25 -13.10 -12.01
C GLU A 249 1.72 -13.02 -11.92
N GLU A 250 1.02 -13.94 -12.59
CA GLU A 250 -0.43 -14.03 -12.58
C GLU A 250 -0.98 -14.33 -11.17
N ALA A 251 -0.36 -15.26 -10.44
CA ALA A 251 -0.75 -15.58 -9.07
C ALA A 251 -0.62 -14.35 -8.14
N ARG A 252 0.47 -13.59 -8.27
CA ARG A 252 0.69 -12.35 -7.53
C ARG A 252 -0.36 -11.30 -7.88
N ASP A 253 -0.64 -11.09 -9.16
CA ASP A 253 -1.63 -10.12 -9.62
C ASP A 253 -3.04 -10.47 -9.13
N VAL A 254 -3.39 -11.76 -9.09
CA VAL A 254 -4.65 -12.22 -8.50
C VAL A 254 -4.73 -11.88 -7.02
N CYS A 255 -3.66 -12.10 -6.24
CA CYS A 255 -3.68 -11.73 -4.82
C CYS A 255 -3.76 -10.22 -4.61
N LEU A 256 -3.02 -9.45 -5.41
CA LEU A 256 -3.09 -7.99 -5.41
C LEU A 256 -4.50 -7.47 -5.71
N SER A 257 -5.19 -8.09 -6.68
CA SER A 257 -6.55 -7.68 -7.07
C SER A 257 -7.58 -7.83 -5.95
N VAL A 258 -7.28 -8.62 -4.92
CA VAL A 258 -8.13 -8.81 -3.74
C VAL A 258 -7.56 -8.19 -2.47
N GLY A 259 -6.60 -7.26 -2.61
CA GLY A 259 -6.00 -6.54 -1.48
C GLY A 259 -5.14 -7.45 -0.58
N LYS A 260 -4.50 -8.46 -1.18
CA LYS A 260 -3.66 -9.45 -0.49
C LYS A 260 -2.34 -9.59 -1.24
N ARG A 261 -1.49 -10.52 -0.80
CA ARG A 261 -0.23 -10.89 -1.44
C ARG A 261 -0.01 -12.39 -1.42
N LEU A 262 1.04 -12.87 -2.09
CA LEU A 262 1.50 -14.24 -1.85
C LEU A 262 2.11 -14.31 -0.43
N PRO A 263 2.02 -15.46 0.26
CA PRO A 263 2.70 -15.65 1.53
C PRO A 263 4.21 -15.68 1.31
N GLU A 264 4.97 -15.23 2.30
CA GLU A 264 6.40 -15.51 2.34
C GLU A 264 6.64 -16.97 2.70
N ALA A 265 7.77 -17.54 2.27
CA ALA A 265 8.08 -18.96 2.50
C ALA A 265 8.05 -19.34 3.99
N SER A 266 8.44 -18.41 4.88
CA SER A 266 8.36 -18.59 6.33
C SER A 266 6.92 -18.59 6.83
N GLU A 267 6.07 -17.69 6.36
CA GLU A 267 4.66 -17.57 6.72
C GLU A 267 3.88 -18.80 6.26
N TRP A 268 4.09 -19.24 5.02
CA TRP A 268 3.46 -20.45 4.50
C TRP A 268 3.82 -21.67 5.35
N LYS A 269 5.10 -21.85 5.70
CA LYS A 269 5.55 -22.97 6.54
C LYS A 269 4.98 -22.90 7.95
N PHE A 270 4.89 -21.68 8.49
CA PHE A 270 4.31 -21.44 9.80
C PHE A 270 2.81 -21.79 9.78
N ALA A 271 2.07 -21.31 8.77
CA ALA A 271 0.66 -21.62 8.53
C ALA A 271 0.42 -23.12 8.38
N CYS A 272 1.24 -23.82 7.59
CA CYS A 272 1.11 -25.27 7.39
C CYS A 272 1.19 -26.07 8.70
N ARG A 273 1.97 -25.58 9.68
CA ARG A 273 2.18 -26.28 10.97
C ARG A 273 1.14 -25.92 12.03
N HIS A 274 0.54 -24.75 11.96
CA HIS A 274 -0.33 -24.21 13.01
C HIS A 274 -1.78 -24.02 12.56
N GLY A 275 -2.03 -24.00 11.25
CA GLY A 275 -3.34 -23.96 10.65
C GLY A 275 -4.06 -25.29 10.82
N SER A 276 -5.25 -25.21 11.39
CA SER A 276 -6.12 -26.35 11.70
C SER A 276 -7.21 -26.57 10.64
N SER A 277 -7.56 -25.52 9.90
CA SER A 277 -8.62 -25.52 8.88
C SER A 277 -8.10 -25.33 7.45
N LEU A 278 -6.79 -25.15 7.28
CA LEU A 278 -6.13 -25.08 5.98
C LEU A 278 -6.21 -26.44 5.27
N GLN A 279 -6.81 -26.43 4.09
CA GLN A 279 -6.97 -27.63 3.27
C GLN A 279 -5.76 -27.79 2.38
N ASN A 280 -5.34 -29.03 2.06
CA ASN A 280 -4.38 -29.29 0.98
C ASN A 280 -3.01 -28.59 1.10
N MET A 281 -2.54 -28.20 2.28
CA MET A 281 -1.25 -27.50 2.38
C MET A 281 -0.06 -28.35 1.88
N THR A 282 -0.14 -29.69 1.89
CA THR A 282 1.02 -30.54 1.58
C THR A 282 0.89 -31.35 0.28
N ASN A 283 -0.24 -31.28 -0.44
CA ASN A 283 -0.46 -32.13 -1.63
C ASN A 283 0.29 -31.60 -2.86
N ASN A 284 0.30 -30.29 -3.08
CA ASN A 284 0.83 -29.60 -4.25
C ASN A 284 1.99 -28.69 -3.83
N ALA A 285 2.73 -28.20 -4.83
CA ALA A 285 3.59 -27.03 -4.65
C ALA A 285 2.72 -25.77 -4.75
N GLU A 286 2.89 -24.85 -3.81
CA GLU A 286 2.26 -23.54 -3.80
C GLU A 286 3.31 -22.43 -3.94
N TRP A 287 3.00 -21.37 -4.69
CA TRP A 287 3.85 -20.16 -4.71
C TRP A 287 3.91 -19.52 -3.32
N ALA A 288 5.13 -19.22 -2.86
CA ALA A 288 5.38 -18.73 -1.50
C ALA A 288 6.48 -17.64 -1.46
N SER A 289 6.38 -16.65 -2.36
CA SER A 289 7.25 -15.47 -2.37
C SER A 289 6.65 -14.36 -3.24
N ASN A 290 6.81 -13.11 -2.82
CA ASN A 290 6.50 -11.94 -3.64
C ASN A 290 7.68 -11.41 -4.46
N PHE A 291 8.87 -12.03 -4.34
CA PHE A 291 10.04 -11.71 -5.16
C PHE A 291 10.57 -12.93 -5.93
N GLY A 292 11.15 -12.65 -7.10
CA GLY A 292 11.96 -13.59 -7.87
C GLY A 292 13.46 -13.46 -7.57
N PHE A 293 14.23 -14.51 -7.79
CA PHE A 293 15.68 -14.53 -7.66
C PHE A 293 16.34 -15.19 -8.88
N VAL A 294 17.58 -14.78 -9.17
CA VAL A 294 18.37 -15.32 -10.28
C VAL A 294 19.06 -16.61 -9.85
N LEU A 295 18.89 -17.67 -10.63
CA LEU A 295 19.64 -18.92 -10.52
C LEU A 295 20.78 -18.94 -11.52
N THR A 296 22.01 -18.98 -11.04
CA THR A 296 23.19 -19.30 -11.86
C THR A 296 23.45 -20.80 -11.78
N ARG A 297 23.15 -21.55 -12.86
CA ARG A 297 23.55 -22.95 -12.98
C ARG A 297 24.81 -23.06 -13.81
N ASN A 298 25.77 -23.86 -13.32
CA ASN A 298 27.05 -24.09 -13.98
C ASN A 298 26.86 -24.47 -15.47
N THR A 299 27.28 -23.53 -16.32
CA THR A 299 27.70 -23.62 -17.74
C THR A 299 26.68 -23.65 -18.89
N VAL A 300 25.35 -23.57 -18.71
CA VAL A 300 24.42 -23.46 -19.88
C VAL A 300 23.14 -22.63 -19.67
N TYR A 301 22.84 -22.18 -18.45
CA TYR A 301 21.59 -21.45 -18.14
C TYR A 301 21.88 -20.11 -17.46
N GLU A 302 22.70 -19.28 -18.10
CA GLU A 302 22.89 -17.88 -17.69
C GLU A 302 21.56 -17.14 -17.87
N GLY A 303 20.93 -16.69 -16.78
CA GLY A 303 19.69 -15.89 -16.82
C GLY A 303 18.39 -16.62 -16.52
N THR A 304 18.39 -17.62 -15.62
CA THR A 304 17.14 -18.24 -15.15
C THR A 304 16.62 -17.50 -13.92
N PHE A 305 15.35 -17.12 -13.93
CA PHE A 305 14.65 -16.52 -12.80
C PHE A 305 13.75 -17.58 -12.14
N ALA A 306 13.71 -17.57 -10.82
CA ALA A 306 12.87 -18.48 -10.04
C ALA A 306 12.21 -17.76 -8.86
N ALA A 307 11.11 -18.32 -8.38
CA ALA A 307 10.45 -17.88 -7.16
C ALA A 307 10.31 -19.07 -6.20
N ALA A 308 10.24 -18.78 -4.90
CA ALA A 308 10.08 -19.83 -3.89
C ALA A 308 8.69 -20.49 -4.03
N ALA A 309 8.68 -21.80 -3.93
CA ALA A 309 7.48 -22.60 -3.80
C ALA A 309 7.58 -23.47 -2.55
N ALA A 310 6.46 -23.78 -1.91
CA ALA A 310 6.40 -24.55 -0.69
C ALA A 310 5.41 -25.71 -0.81
N GLY A 311 5.57 -26.74 0.01
CA GLY A 311 4.72 -27.94 -0.01
C GLY A 311 5.36 -29.11 -0.74
N SER A 312 4.56 -29.85 -1.52
CA SER A 312 4.99 -31.11 -2.17
C SER A 312 5.43 -32.22 -1.19
N GLY A 313 4.54 -32.53 -0.25
CA GLY A 313 4.59 -33.71 0.62
C GLY A 313 4.61 -33.40 2.11
N ASP A 314 5.14 -32.25 2.53
CA ASP A 314 5.21 -31.86 3.95
C ASP A 314 5.32 -30.33 4.15
N CYS A 315 5.18 -29.89 5.41
CA CYS A 315 5.30 -28.47 5.81
C CYS A 315 6.74 -27.96 5.99
N GLN A 316 7.75 -28.74 5.61
CA GLN A 316 9.17 -28.40 5.78
C GLN A 316 9.86 -28.11 4.44
N ARG A 317 9.39 -28.74 3.38
CA ARG A 317 9.90 -28.63 2.01
C ARG A 317 9.65 -27.25 1.43
N LEU A 318 10.76 -26.67 0.99
CA LEU A 318 10.79 -25.53 0.09
C LEU A 318 11.44 -25.99 -1.21
N SER A 319 10.86 -25.58 -2.31
CA SER A 319 11.38 -25.74 -3.65
C SER A 319 11.41 -24.37 -4.33
N TYR A 320 11.67 -24.37 -5.62
CA TYR A 320 11.56 -23.19 -6.45
C TYR A 320 10.87 -23.57 -7.75
N GLY A 321 10.09 -22.64 -8.29
CA GLY A 321 9.56 -22.73 -9.65
C GLY A 321 10.26 -21.74 -10.56
N PHE A 322 10.42 -22.10 -11.82
CA PHE A 322 10.99 -21.21 -12.82
C PHE A 322 9.93 -20.18 -13.24
N ILE A 323 10.28 -18.91 -13.16
CA ILE A 323 9.45 -17.78 -13.65
C ILE A 323 10.00 -17.20 -14.95
N GLY A 324 11.17 -17.67 -15.39
CA GLY A 324 11.72 -17.36 -16.69
C GLY A 324 13.01 -18.14 -16.93
N THR A 325 13.21 -18.64 -18.15
CA THR A 325 14.45 -19.33 -18.55
C THR A 325 15.08 -18.63 -19.74
N ALA A 326 16.41 -18.68 -19.86
CA ALA A 326 17.14 -18.09 -20.99
C ALA A 326 16.68 -18.63 -22.37
N GLY A 327 16.07 -19.83 -22.40
CA GLY A 327 15.51 -20.43 -23.60
C GLY A 327 14.04 -20.10 -23.87
N GLY A 328 13.38 -19.31 -23.03
CA GLY A 328 12.02 -18.79 -23.23
C GLY A 328 10.88 -19.82 -23.16
N ASN A 329 11.15 -21.10 -22.83
CA ASN A 329 10.19 -22.19 -23.11
C ASN A 329 9.64 -22.92 -21.87
N SER A 330 9.82 -22.43 -20.64
CA SER A 330 9.24 -23.09 -19.47
C SER A 330 9.13 -22.18 -18.25
N GLU A 331 7.95 -21.61 -18.04
CA GLU A 331 7.51 -21.10 -16.75
C GLU A 331 6.75 -22.21 -16.01
N SER A 332 6.94 -22.26 -14.69
CA SER A 332 6.21 -23.17 -13.83
C SER A 332 4.83 -22.57 -13.54
N SER A 333 3.84 -23.44 -13.36
CA SER A 333 2.55 -23.05 -12.80
C SER A 333 2.31 -23.83 -11.52
N TYR A 334 2.08 -23.11 -10.43
CA TYR A 334 1.79 -23.70 -9.13
C TYR A 334 0.50 -23.14 -8.58
N ALA A 335 -0.15 -23.94 -7.75
CA ALA A 335 -1.26 -23.47 -6.94
C ALA A 335 -0.75 -22.33 -6.02
N PHE A 336 -1.65 -21.59 -5.42
CA PHE A 336 -1.26 -20.51 -4.54
C PHE A 336 -2.38 -20.14 -3.58
N ARG A 337 -2.03 -19.37 -2.56
CA ARG A 337 -2.98 -18.76 -1.63
C ARG A 337 -2.64 -17.32 -1.49
N CYS A 338 -3.64 -16.51 -1.22
CA CYS A 338 -3.42 -15.13 -0.85
C CYS A 338 -3.41 -15.00 0.67
N LEU A 339 -2.56 -14.10 1.14
CA LEU A 339 -2.35 -13.76 2.54
C LEU A 339 -2.43 -12.24 2.70
N ARG A 340 -2.99 -11.80 3.83
CA ARG A 340 -2.82 -10.44 4.36
C ARG A 340 -2.35 -10.53 5.80
#